data_AF-A0A419FQP4-F1
#
_entry.id   AF-A0A419FQP4-F1
#
_cell.length_a   1.000
_cell.length_b   1.000
_cell.length_c   1.000
_cell.angle_alpha   90.00
_cell.angle_beta   90.00
_cell.angle_gamma   90.00
#
_symmetry.space_group_name_H-M   'P 1'
#
loop_
_entity.id
_entity.type
_entity.pdbx_description
1 polymer ?
#
loop_
_entity_poly.entity_id
_entity_poly.type
_entity_poly.pdbx_seq_one_letter_code
_entity_poly.pdbx_strand_id
1 'polypeptide(L)'
;MQRRVMKELFEQLPKSSVYQKNVVLIDTCFFIDMFRNDKRKEFASFCDQHTVAFTSFNVEEFLYNIHQFSPQIKDGVRKFLKQQPNLNILQIPLMPGNRKEEEDFIKSVEPALLKLIPDPSDAVLMAVAILTHATILTKDKHHLFTTKLENYLQQYGLRVHKELRDV
;
A
#
# COMPACT_ATOMS: atom_id res chain seq x y z
N MET A 1 0.86 -2.99 24.05
CA MET A 1 1.45 -1.62 24.07
C MET A 1 1.90 -1.16 22.68
N GLN A 2 2.72 -1.92 21.94
CA GLN A 2 3.30 -1.50 20.65
C GLN A 2 2.28 -1.18 19.54
N ARG A 3 1.19 -1.96 19.41
CA ARG A 3 0.14 -1.71 18.40
C ARG A 3 -0.53 -0.34 18.57
N ARG A 4 -0.84 0.06 19.81
CA ARG A 4 -1.47 1.34 20.12
C ARG A 4 -0.58 2.51 19.72
N VAL A 5 0.70 2.47 20.13
CA VAL A 5 1.67 3.52 19.79
C VAL A 5 1.86 3.62 18.27
N MET A 6 1.87 2.50 17.53
CA MET A 6 1.98 2.54 16.08
C MET A 6 0.72 3.11 15.42
N LYS A 7 -0.46 2.73 15.91
CA LYS A 7 -1.73 3.27 15.41
C LYS A 7 -1.78 4.79 15.54
N GLU A 8 -1.39 5.32 16.70
CA GLU A 8 -1.34 6.77 16.95
C GLU A 8 -0.41 7.49 15.96
N LEU A 9 0.67 6.85 15.49
CA LEU A 9 1.57 7.44 14.48
C LEU A 9 0.95 7.51 13.09
N PHE A 10 0.27 6.45 12.65
CA PHE A 10 -0.46 6.49 11.38
C PHE A 10 -1.61 7.51 11.42
N GLU A 11 -2.32 7.63 12.55
CA GLU A 11 -3.41 8.60 12.70
C GLU A 11 -2.96 10.06 12.58
N GLN A 12 -1.68 10.35 12.86
CA GLN A 12 -1.07 11.67 12.74
C GLN A 12 -0.62 12.03 11.32
N LEU A 13 -0.52 11.05 10.41
CA LEU A 13 -0.16 11.31 9.03
C LEU A 13 -1.27 12.08 8.29
N PRO A 14 -0.92 12.89 7.26
CA PRO A 14 -1.90 13.48 6.36
C PRO A 14 -2.87 12.43 5.82
N LYS A 15 -4.15 12.80 5.73
CA LYS A 15 -5.22 11.97 5.18
C LYS A 15 -5.78 12.64 3.94
N SER A 16 -5.93 11.86 2.88
CA SER A 16 -6.46 12.35 1.61
C SER A 16 -7.55 11.43 1.06
N SER A 17 -8.36 11.95 0.15
CA SER A 17 -9.42 11.15 -0.49
C SER A 17 -8.84 10.15 -1.48
N VAL A 18 -9.57 9.05 -1.71
CA VAL A 18 -9.27 8.04 -2.75
C VAL A 18 -9.26 8.59 -4.19
N TYR A 19 -9.62 9.86 -4.42
CA TYR A 19 -9.59 10.50 -5.74
C TYR A 19 -8.32 11.33 -5.99
N GLN A 20 -7.35 11.29 -5.07
CA GLN A 20 -6.08 11.95 -5.29
C GLN A 20 -5.29 11.24 -6.39
N LYS A 21 -4.95 11.99 -7.44
CA LYS A 21 -4.20 11.48 -8.60
C LYS A 21 -2.68 11.58 -8.40
N ASN A 22 -1.94 10.86 -9.24
CA ASN A 22 -0.46 10.88 -9.30
C ASN A 22 0.20 10.49 -7.98
N VAL A 23 -0.40 9.54 -7.28
CA VAL A 23 0.14 8.98 -6.04
C VAL A 23 0.94 7.71 -6.33
N VAL A 24 1.94 7.46 -5.49
CA VAL A 24 2.63 6.17 -5.45
C VAL A 24 2.10 5.40 -4.25
N LEU A 25 1.33 4.35 -4.52
CA LEU A 25 0.76 3.46 -3.51
C LEU A 25 1.81 2.48 -3.01
N ILE A 26 1.91 2.37 -1.69
CA ILE A 26 2.83 1.45 -1.02
C ILE A 26 2.05 0.27 -0.47
N ASP A 27 2.44 -0.92 -0.91
CA ASP A 27 2.02 -2.17 -0.31
C ASP A 27 2.80 -2.44 1.00
N THR A 28 2.14 -3.11 1.94
CA THR A 28 2.67 -3.52 3.24
C THR A 28 3.95 -4.34 3.10
N CYS A 29 3.99 -5.29 2.15
CA CYS A 29 5.19 -6.13 1.93
C CYS A 29 6.40 -5.30 1.46
N PHE A 30 6.18 -4.32 0.59
CA PHE A 30 7.23 -3.41 0.15
C PHE A 30 7.75 -2.55 1.29
N PHE A 31 6.84 -1.98 2.08
CA PHE A 31 7.21 -1.15 3.21
C PHE A 31 8.10 -1.90 4.20
N ILE A 32 7.71 -3.12 4.57
CA ILE A 32 8.49 -3.97 5.49
C ILE A 32 9.86 -4.29 4.90
N ASP A 33 9.94 -4.57 3.60
CA ASP A 33 11.19 -4.86 2.90
C ASP A 33 12.20 -3.70 3.03
N MET A 34 11.74 -2.45 2.97
CA MET A 34 12.60 -1.27 3.14
C MET A 34 13.32 -1.25 4.49
N PHE A 35 12.69 -1.78 5.55
CA PHE A 35 13.33 -1.88 6.87
C PHE A 35 14.16 -3.14 7.03
N ARG A 36 13.74 -4.26 6.42
CA ARG A 36 14.50 -5.52 6.45
C ARG A 36 15.86 -5.37 5.76
N ASN A 37 15.92 -4.62 4.66
CA ASN A 37 17.12 -4.46 3.83
C ASN A 37 17.85 -3.12 4.07
N ASP A 38 17.58 -2.43 5.20
CA ASP A 38 18.21 -1.15 5.57
C ASP A 38 18.06 -0.01 4.54
N LYS A 39 17.06 -0.08 3.65
CA LYS A 39 16.76 0.92 2.61
C LYS A 39 15.95 2.13 3.11
N ARG A 40 15.80 2.31 4.43
CA ARG A 40 14.98 3.39 5.02
C ARG A 40 15.38 4.80 4.56
N LYS A 41 16.67 5.05 4.30
CA LYS A 41 17.15 6.37 3.85
C LYS A 41 16.78 6.64 2.41
N GLU A 42 16.93 5.64 1.55
CA GLU A 42 16.50 5.69 0.15
C GLU A 42 14.99 5.90 0.07
N PHE A 43 14.22 5.17 0.88
CA PHE A 43 12.78 5.31 0.92
C PHE A 43 12.32 6.68 1.44
N ALA A 44 13.00 7.23 2.46
CA ALA A 44 12.75 8.60 2.92
C ALA A 44 12.97 9.63 1.80
N SER A 45 14.11 9.55 1.11
CA SER A 45 14.39 10.43 -0.03
C SER A 45 13.36 10.29 -1.15
N PHE A 46 12.85 9.08 -1.37
CA PHE A 46 11.79 8.83 -2.34
C PHE A 46 10.47 9.50 -1.93
N CYS A 47 10.08 9.42 -0.66
CA CYS A 47 8.91 10.12 -0.10
C CYS A 47 9.03 11.64 -0.19
N ASP A 48 10.24 12.20 -0.14
CA ASP A 48 10.46 13.64 -0.30
C ASP A 48 10.30 14.10 -1.77
N GLN A 49 10.42 13.19 -2.73
CA GLN A 49 10.36 13.47 -4.17
C GLN A 49 9.00 13.14 -4.80
N HIS A 50 8.22 12.27 -4.16
CA HIS A 50 6.97 11.74 -4.70
C HIS A 50 5.82 11.89 -3.72
N THR A 51 4.60 11.96 -4.23
CA THR A 51 3.41 11.86 -3.39
C THR A 51 3.17 10.38 -3.06
N VAL A 52 3.74 9.93 -1.95
CA VAL A 52 3.67 8.53 -1.51
C VAL A 52 2.51 8.33 -0.54
N ALA A 53 1.75 7.26 -0.71
CA ALA A 53 0.62 6.98 0.16
C ALA A 53 0.44 5.50 0.51
N PHE A 54 -0.07 5.26 1.72
CA PHE A 54 -0.74 4.01 2.08
C PHE A 54 -2.25 4.15 1.85
N THR A 55 -2.93 3.04 1.58
CA THR A 55 -4.38 3.00 1.80
C THR A 55 -4.66 2.79 3.28
N SER A 56 -5.79 3.30 3.79
CA SER A 56 -6.24 3.00 5.16
C SER A 56 -6.41 1.49 5.41
N PHE A 57 -6.74 0.73 4.36
CA PHE A 57 -6.83 -0.73 4.39
C PHE A 57 -5.46 -1.36 4.68
N ASN A 58 -4.41 -0.99 3.93
CA ASN A 58 -3.07 -1.53 4.18
C ASN A 58 -2.51 -1.10 5.54
N VAL A 59 -2.87 0.09 6.04
CA VAL A 59 -2.51 0.51 7.40
C VAL A 59 -3.13 -0.43 8.43
N GLU A 60 -4.41 -0.77 8.31
CA GLU A 60 -5.08 -1.69 9.24
C GLU A 60 -4.51 -3.11 9.14
N GLU A 61 -4.21 -3.60 7.93
CA GLU A 61 -3.51 -4.89 7.74
C GLU A 61 -2.14 -4.90 8.40
N PHE A 62 -1.36 -3.83 8.21
CA PHE A 62 -0.06 -3.67 8.85
C PHE A 62 -0.19 -3.68 10.37
N LEU A 63 -1.15 -2.93 10.92
CA LEU A 63 -1.40 -2.85 12.36
C LEU A 63 -1.91 -4.17 12.95
N TYR A 64 -2.67 -4.95 12.19
CA TYR A 64 -3.10 -6.30 12.57
C TYR A 64 -1.88 -7.23 12.65
N ASN A 65 -1.04 -7.24 11.62
CA ASN A 65 0.13 -8.12 11.52
C ASN A 65 1.36 -7.65 12.29
N ILE A 66 1.33 -6.45 12.88
CA ILE A 66 2.50 -5.85 13.55
C ILE A 66 3.13 -6.76 14.60
N HIS A 67 2.34 -7.56 15.31
CA HIS A 67 2.84 -8.46 16.34
C HIS A 67 3.84 -9.48 15.82
N GLN A 68 3.73 -9.88 14.54
CA GLN A 68 4.59 -10.83 13.85
C GLN A 68 5.96 -10.24 13.46
N PHE A 69 6.12 -8.90 13.50
CA PHE A 69 7.36 -8.26 13.09
C PHE A 69 8.41 -8.26 14.21
N SER A 70 9.68 -8.31 13.83
CA SER A 70 10.79 -8.22 14.78
C SER A 70 10.81 -6.84 15.45
N PRO A 71 11.34 -6.72 16.69
CA PRO A 71 11.51 -5.44 17.37
C PRO A 71 12.26 -4.40 16.52
N GLN A 72 13.28 -4.83 15.77
CA GLN A 72 14.09 -3.97 14.91
C GLN A 72 13.25 -3.32 13.80
N ILE A 73 12.38 -4.11 13.13
CA ILE A 73 11.47 -3.60 12.10
C ILE A 73 10.48 -2.61 12.73
N LYS A 74 9.87 -2.97 13.86
CA LYS A 74 8.92 -2.11 14.58
C LYS A 74 9.53 -0.76 14.96
N ASP A 75 10.75 -0.78 15.49
CA ASP A 75 11.47 0.44 15.86
C ASP A 75 11.90 1.26 14.64
N GLY A 76 12.31 0.60 13.55
CA GLY A 76 12.61 1.24 12.28
C GLY A 76 11.40 1.99 11.71
N VAL A 77 10.26 1.31 11.60
CA VAL A 77 9.00 1.90 11.15
C VAL A 77 8.59 3.06 12.03
N ARG A 78 8.62 2.87 13.36
CA ARG A 78 8.28 3.93 14.32
C ARG A 78 9.13 5.19 14.15
N LYS A 79 10.44 5.03 13.96
CA LYS A 79 11.35 6.17 13.73
C LYS A 79 11.07 6.83 12.38
N PHE A 80 10.85 6.03 11.34
CA PHE A 80 10.54 6.52 10.00
C PHE A 80 9.26 7.34 9.96
N LEU A 81 8.15 6.83 10.51
CA LEU A 81 6.87 7.56 10.52
C LEU A 81 6.97 8.92 11.23
N LYS A 82 7.74 9.01 12.32
CA LYS A 82 8.00 10.28 13.02
C LYS A 82 8.81 11.30 12.20
N GLN A 83 9.57 10.82 11.23
CA GLN A 83 10.47 11.62 10.40
C GLN A 83 9.89 11.93 9.02
N GLN A 84 8.75 11.31 8.67
CA GLN A 84 8.18 11.34 7.32
C GLN A 84 6.75 11.87 7.35
N PRO A 85 6.58 13.19 7.61
CA PRO A 85 5.26 13.81 7.63
C PRO A 85 4.62 13.87 6.23
N ASN A 86 5.41 13.68 5.16
CA ASN A 86 4.94 13.71 3.77
C ASN A 86 4.28 12.41 3.32
N LEU A 87 4.40 11.34 4.11
CA LEU A 87 3.71 10.08 3.83
C LEU A 87 2.21 10.24 4.07
N ASN A 88 1.41 9.98 3.06
CA ASN A 88 -0.03 10.21 3.10
C ASN A 88 -0.82 8.92 3.37
N ILE A 89 -2.04 9.04 3.89
CA ILE A 89 -3.01 7.94 3.97
C ILE A 89 -4.20 8.26 3.09
N LEU A 90 -4.37 7.49 2.01
CA LEU A 90 -5.60 7.49 1.23
C LEU A 90 -6.69 6.77 2.01
N GLN A 91 -7.73 7.52 2.35
CA GLN A 91 -8.90 6.98 3.02
C GLN A 91 -9.75 6.23 2.02
N ILE A 92 -9.93 4.94 2.25
CA ILE A 92 -10.86 4.10 1.51
C ILE A 92 -11.97 3.60 2.45
N PRO A 93 -13.22 3.50 1.99
CA PRO A 93 -14.37 3.15 2.84
C PRO A 93 -14.45 1.64 3.06
N LEU A 94 -13.34 1.01 3.45
CA LEU A 94 -13.23 -0.43 3.56
C LEU A 94 -12.33 -0.80 4.74
N MET A 95 -12.66 -1.89 5.43
CA MET A 95 -11.85 -2.50 6.47
C MET A 95 -11.40 -3.90 6.03
N PRO A 96 -10.15 -4.29 6.32
CA PRO A 96 -9.67 -5.64 5.98
C PRO A 96 -10.36 -6.71 6.81
N GLY A 97 -10.55 -7.88 6.20
CA GLY A 97 -11.13 -9.07 6.82
C GLY A 97 -12.63 -9.26 6.58
N ASN A 98 -13.25 -8.38 5.78
CA ASN A 98 -14.62 -8.56 5.31
C ASN A 98 -14.63 -8.84 3.81
N ARG A 99 -14.43 -10.13 3.47
CA ARG A 99 -14.35 -10.61 2.09
C ARG A 99 -15.50 -10.11 1.20
N LYS A 100 -16.72 -10.05 1.72
CA LYS A 100 -17.89 -9.63 0.94
C LYS A 100 -17.79 -8.14 0.59
N GLU A 101 -17.48 -7.28 1.57
CA GLU A 101 -17.31 -5.84 1.33
C GLU A 101 -16.13 -5.55 0.40
N GLU A 102 -15.04 -6.30 0.55
CA GLU A 102 -13.88 -6.22 -0.34
C GLU A 102 -14.28 -6.55 -1.78
N GLU A 103 -14.95 -7.68 -2.00
CA GLU A 103 -15.44 -8.08 -3.32
C GLU A 103 -16.45 -7.08 -3.90
N ASP A 104 -17.37 -6.56 -3.08
CA ASP A 104 -18.38 -5.59 -3.51
C ASP A 104 -17.71 -4.25 -3.90
N PHE A 105 -16.70 -3.81 -3.14
CA PHE A 105 -15.87 -2.65 -3.49
C PHE A 105 -15.15 -2.89 -4.81
N ILE A 106 -14.48 -4.03 -5.00
CA ILE A 106 -13.76 -4.34 -6.24
C ILE A 106 -14.73 -4.40 -7.42
N LYS A 107 -15.89 -5.04 -7.28
CA LYS A 107 -16.93 -5.07 -8.33
C LYS A 107 -17.45 -3.67 -8.68
N SER A 108 -17.49 -2.76 -7.72
CA SER A 108 -17.91 -1.38 -7.99
C SER A 108 -16.88 -0.58 -8.81
N VAL A 109 -15.61 -0.99 -8.78
CA VAL A 109 -14.51 -0.33 -9.50
C VAL A 109 -14.19 -1.07 -10.80
N GLU A 110 -13.81 -2.34 -10.69
CA GLU A 110 -13.44 -3.19 -11.82
C GLU A 110 -13.69 -4.68 -11.49
N PRO A 111 -14.87 -5.24 -11.84
CA PRO A 111 -15.22 -6.64 -11.56
C PRO A 111 -14.24 -7.67 -12.12
N ALA A 112 -13.55 -7.37 -13.22
CA ALA A 112 -12.64 -8.31 -13.84
C ALA A 112 -11.40 -8.59 -12.97
N LEU A 113 -11.05 -7.71 -12.03
CA LEU A 113 -9.94 -7.93 -11.10
C LEU A 113 -10.12 -9.23 -10.30
N LEU A 114 -11.33 -9.59 -9.89
CA LEU A 114 -11.61 -10.82 -9.14
C LEU A 114 -11.38 -12.11 -9.94
N LYS A 115 -11.28 -12.01 -11.27
CA LYS A 115 -10.91 -13.14 -12.15
C LYS A 115 -9.39 -13.26 -12.33
N LEU A 116 -8.65 -12.20 -12.01
CA LEU A 116 -7.20 -12.09 -12.21
C LEU A 116 -6.44 -12.26 -10.90
N ILE A 117 -7.02 -11.79 -9.80
CA ILE A 117 -6.46 -11.81 -8.46
C ILE A 117 -7.42 -12.61 -7.56
N PRO A 118 -7.04 -13.84 -7.14
CA PRO A 118 -7.93 -14.70 -6.36
C PRO A 118 -8.24 -14.19 -4.96
N ASP A 119 -7.32 -13.43 -4.36
CA ASP A 119 -7.48 -12.82 -3.03
C ASP A 119 -8.10 -11.41 -3.15
N PRO A 120 -9.31 -11.19 -2.63
CA PRO A 120 -9.92 -9.85 -2.61
C PRO A 120 -9.05 -8.80 -1.92
N SER A 121 -8.33 -9.12 -0.84
CA SER A 121 -7.48 -8.15 -0.14
C SER A 121 -6.39 -7.56 -1.06
N ASP A 122 -5.73 -8.42 -1.85
CA ASP A 122 -4.74 -7.99 -2.84
C ASP A 122 -5.38 -7.17 -3.98
N ALA A 123 -6.60 -7.54 -4.37
CA ALA A 123 -7.35 -6.87 -5.42
C ALA A 123 -7.86 -5.48 -5.00
N VAL A 124 -8.05 -5.22 -3.69
CA VAL A 124 -8.40 -3.88 -3.19
C VAL A 124 -7.32 -2.86 -3.56
N LEU A 125 -6.03 -3.18 -3.39
CA LEU A 125 -4.94 -2.28 -3.74
C LEU A 125 -4.96 -1.92 -5.23
N MET A 126 -5.25 -2.89 -6.10
CA MET A 126 -5.40 -2.65 -7.54
C MET A 126 -6.62 -1.79 -7.86
N ALA A 127 -7.76 -2.06 -7.24
CA ALA A 127 -8.96 -1.25 -7.44
C ALA A 127 -8.70 0.21 -7.04
N VAL A 128 -8.03 0.44 -5.92
CA VAL A 128 -7.63 1.79 -5.50
C VAL A 128 -6.65 2.42 -6.49
N ALA A 129 -5.70 1.65 -7.02
CA ALA A 129 -4.78 2.15 -8.04
C ALA A 129 -5.49 2.57 -9.33
N ILE A 130 -6.50 1.81 -9.78
CA ILE A 130 -7.34 2.18 -10.93
C ILE A 130 -8.06 3.51 -10.67
N LEU A 131 -8.69 3.67 -9.50
CA LEU A 131 -9.40 4.91 -9.14
C LEU A 131 -8.49 6.15 -9.10
N THR A 132 -7.24 5.95 -8.68
CA THR A 132 -6.26 7.03 -8.46
C THR A 132 -5.31 7.25 -9.63
N HIS A 133 -5.30 6.37 -10.63
CA HIS A 133 -4.23 6.24 -11.62
C HIS A 133 -2.84 6.16 -10.97
N ALA A 134 -2.73 5.41 -9.87
CA ALA A 134 -1.51 5.33 -9.10
C ALA A 134 -0.45 4.41 -9.71
N THR A 135 0.81 4.70 -9.38
CA THR A 135 1.89 3.72 -9.46
C THR A 135 1.93 2.90 -8.19
N ILE A 136 2.24 1.61 -8.26
CA ILE A 136 2.22 0.71 -7.11
C ILE A 136 3.62 0.17 -6.85
N LEU A 137 4.06 0.22 -5.60
CA LEU A 137 5.27 -0.40 -5.12
C LEU A 137 4.91 -1.61 -4.26
N THR A 138 5.27 -2.81 -4.73
CA THR A 138 5.01 -4.08 -4.04
C THR A 138 6.19 -5.05 -4.18
N LYS A 139 6.36 -5.89 -3.15
CA LYS A 139 7.28 -7.04 -3.18
C LYS A 139 6.53 -8.36 -3.25
N ASP A 140 5.20 -8.35 -3.26
CA ASP A 140 4.45 -9.58 -3.41
C ASP A 140 4.67 -10.18 -4.80
N LYS A 141 4.97 -11.47 -4.82
CA LYS A 141 5.33 -12.21 -6.02
C LYS A 141 4.15 -13.02 -6.57
N HIS A 142 3.11 -13.24 -5.79
CA HIS A 142 2.16 -14.30 -6.07
C HIS A 142 1.06 -13.86 -7.06
N HIS A 143 0.67 -12.58 -7.05
CA HIS A 143 -0.48 -12.16 -7.86
C HIS A 143 -0.25 -10.89 -8.70
N LEU A 144 0.65 -10.00 -8.30
CA LEU A 144 0.77 -8.66 -8.92
C LEU A 144 1.72 -8.56 -10.13
N PHE A 145 2.57 -9.56 -10.36
CA PHE A 145 3.55 -9.57 -11.45
C PHE A 145 3.36 -10.74 -12.42
N THR A 146 2.11 -10.99 -12.82
CA THR A 146 1.83 -11.90 -13.95
C THR A 146 1.72 -11.10 -15.23
N THR A 147 2.27 -11.59 -16.33
CA THR A 147 2.14 -10.93 -17.65
C THR A 147 0.67 -10.65 -18.01
N LYS A 148 -0.24 -11.51 -17.57
CA LYS A 148 -1.69 -11.32 -17.75
C LYS A 148 -2.20 -10.08 -17.01
N LEU A 149 -1.84 -9.91 -15.74
CA LEU A 149 -2.26 -8.75 -14.95
C LEU A 149 -1.54 -7.48 -15.44
N GLU A 150 -0.25 -7.53 -15.76
CA GLU A 150 0.48 -6.39 -16.31
C GLU A 150 -0.16 -5.88 -17.61
N ASN A 151 -0.46 -6.78 -18.57
CA ASN A 151 -1.16 -6.43 -19.80
C ASN A 151 -2.56 -5.86 -19.52
N TYR A 152 -3.25 -6.41 -18.52
CA TYR A 152 -4.56 -5.91 -18.11
C TYR A 152 -4.48 -4.51 -17.51
N LEU A 153 -3.47 -4.22 -16.68
CA LEU A 153 -3.30 -2.93 -16.02
C LEU A 153 -2.83 -1.83 -16.99
N GLN A 154 -2.17 -2.19 -18.09
CA GLN A 154 -1.72 -1.25 -19.12
C GLN A 154 -2.86 -0.42 -19.72
N GLN A 155 -4.08 -0.96 -19.84
CA GLN A 155 -5.23 -0.23 -20.37
C GLN A 155 -5.67 0.94 -19.47
N TYR A 156 -5.31 0.91 -18.18
CA TYR A 156 -5.56 1.99 -17.22
C TYR A 156 -4.33 2.90 -17.03
N GLY A 157 -3.23 2.63 -17.74
CA GLY A 157 -1.97 3.36 -17.60
C GLY A 157 -1.24 3.10 -16.28
N LEU A 158 -1.59 2.03 -15.56
CA LEU A 158 -1.00 1.71 -14.26
C LEU A 158 0.36 1.04 -14.42
N ARG A 159 1.23 1.29 -13.44
CA ARG A 159 2.56 0.67 -13.36
C ARG A 159 2.78 0.06 -12.00
N VAL A 160 3.41 -1.12 -11.97
CA VAL A 160 3.73 -1.85 -10.75
C VAL A 160 5.23 -2.10 -10.73
N HIS A 161 5.90 -1.69 -9.66
CA HIS A 161 7.35 -1.75 -9.53
C HIS A 161 7.78 -2.49 -8.26
N LYS A 162 8.94 -3.12 -8.35
CA LYS A 162 9.57 -3.81 -7.21
C LYS A 162 10.62 -2.96 -6.52
N GLU A 163 11.25 -2.01 -7.22
CA GLU A 163 12.30 -1.17 -6.67
C GLU A 163 11.95 0.31 -6.82
N LEU A 164 12.44 1.14 -5.89
CA LEU A 164 12.22 2.59 -5.91
C LEU A 164 12.75 3.24 -7.18
N ARG A 165 13.89 2.75 -7.69
CA ARG A 165 14.56 3.27 -8.89
C ARG A 165 13.79 3.04 -10.20
N ASP A 166 12.78 2.19 -10.18
CA ASP A 166 12.02 1.83 -11.39
C ASP A 166 10.80 2.75 -11.61
N VAL A 167 10.48 3.60 -10.61
CA VAL A 167 9.40 4.60 -10.64
C VAL A 167 9.93 5.90 -11.25
#